data_AF-A0A956M4Z8-F1
#
_entry.id   AF-A0A956M4Z8-F1
#
_cell.length_a   1.000
_cell.length_b   1.000
_cell.length_c   1.000
_cell.angle_alpha   90.00
_cell.angle_beta   90.00
_cell.angle_gamma   90.00
#
_symmetry.space_group_name_H-M   'P 1'
#
loop_
_entity.id
_entity.type
_entity.pdbx_description
1 polymer ?
#
loop_
_entity_poly.entity_id
_entity_poly.type
_entity_poly.pdbx_seq_one_letter_code
_entity_poly.pdbx_strand_id
1 'polypeptide(L)' 'MKKTNIAGPAFPLKGEKTEYKGMTLRDYFAAHALQGLLANGHKPNEWTAEEAFILADYMLDKRLEEKKKS' A
#
# COMPACT_ATOMS: atom_id res chain seq x y z
N MET A 1 -15.03 6.78 -3.34
CA MET A 1 -14.47 7.31 -2.07
C MET A 1 -13.00 7.65 -2.29
N LYS A 2 -12.53 8.84 -1.91
CA LYS A 2 -11.10 9.14 -1.94
C LYS A 2 -10.39 8.22 -0.94
N LYS A 3 -9.62 7.22 -1.41
CA LYS A 3 -8.83 6.28 -0.58
C LYS A 3 -7.69 6.95 0.22
N THR A 4 -7.57 8.28 0.13
CA THR A 4 -6.41 9.06 0.58
C THR A 4 -6.18 9.06 2.09
N ASN A 5 -7.20 8.78 2.92
CA ASN A 5 -7.04 8.82 4.39
C ASN A 5 -6.71 7.44 5.02
N ILE A 6 -6.64 6.38 4.23
CA ILE A 6 -6.40 5.01 4.71
C ILE A 6 -4.94 4.62 4.55
N ALA A 7 -4.31 5.11 3.47
CA ALA A 7 -2.94 4.79 3.15
C ALA A 7 -1.95 5.42 4.14
N GLY A 8 -2.21 6.60 4.72
CA GLY A 8 -1.34 7.20 5.76
C GLY A 8 0.17 7.15 5.45
N PRO A 9 1.05 7.38 6.43
CA PRO A 9 2.47 7.02 6.30
C PRO A 9 2.67 5.51 6.48
N ALA A 10 3.54 4.90 5.67
CA ALA A 10 3.92 3.49 5.86
C ALA A 10 4.52 3.22 7.25
N PHE A 11 5.29 4.20 7.75
CA PHE A 11 5.94 4.17 9.07
C PHE A 11 5.49 5.39 9.88
N PRO A 12 4.38 5.28 10.64
CA PRO A 12 3.86 6.40 11.42
C PRO A 12 4.78 6.74 12.59
N LEU A 13 5.22 8.00 12.68
CA LEU A 13 5.88 8.54 13.87
C LEU A 13 4.81 9.11 14.83
N LYS A 14 4.89 8.73 16.11
CA LYS A 14 4.07 9.35 17.16
C LYS A 14 4.65 10.74 17.44
N GLY A 15 3.97 11.80 17.02
CA GLY A 15 4.15 13.11 17.66
C GLY A 15 4.25 14.34 16.76
N GLU A 16 4.42 14.22 15.45
CA GLU A 16 4.55 15.40 14.61
C GLU A 16 3.52 15.43 13.49
N LYS A 17 2.79 16.55 13.41
CA LYS A 17 1.99 16.96 12.25
C LYS A 17 2.93 17.33 11.08
N THR A 18 3.92 16.51 10.79
CA THR A 18 4.80 16.71 9.65
C THR A 18 4.02 16.36 8.40
N GLU A 19 3.88 17.32 7.50
CA GLU A 19 3.58 17.06 6.09
C GLU A 19 4.37 15.83 5.65
N TYR A 20 3.66 14.77 5.27
CA TYR A 20 4.26 13.48 4.97
C TYR A 20 5.09 13.58 3.69
N LYS A 21 6.39 13.85 3.81
CA LYS A 21 7.36 13.84 2.70
C LYS A 21 7.91 12.44 2.37
N GLY A 22 7.16 11.39 2.73
CA GLY A 22 7.60 9.99 2.66
C GLY A 22 6.63 9.06 1.95
N MET A 23 6.91 7.75 2.03
CA MET A 23 6.12 6.70 1.38
C MET A 23 4.79 6.44 2.10
N THR A 24 3.71 6.27 1.34
CA THR A 24 2.41 5.87 1.92
C THR A 24 2.36 4.37 2.22
N LEU A 25 1.44 3.90 3.09
CA LEU A 25 1.28 2.46 3.31
C LEU A 25 0.87 1.71 2.03
N ARG A 26 0.17 2.39 1.11
CA ARG A 26 -0.16 1.84 -0.20
C ARG A 26 1.09 1.54 -1.01
N ASP A 27 2.00 2.51 -1.10
CA ASP A 27 3.25 2.36 -1.84
C ASP A 27 4.13 1.26 -1.23
N TYR A 28 4.14 1.16 0.10
CA TYR A 28 4.86 0.11 0.82
C TYR A 28 4.33 -1.31 0.50
N PHE A 29 3.01 -1.48 0.51
CA PHE A 29 2.37 -2.74 0.13
C PHE A 29 2.58 -3.07 -1.35
N ALA A 30 2.51 -2.06 -2.23
CA ALA A 30 2.78 -2.24 -3.64
C ALA A 30 4.23 -2.69 -3.87
N ALA A 31 5.20 -2.11 -3.17
CA ALA A 31 6.61 -2.52 -3.29
C ALA A 31 6.82 -3.99 -2.88
N HIS A 32 6.16 -4.45 -1.80
CA HIS A 32 6.22 -5.86 -1.38
C HIS A 32 5.56 -6.80 -2.38
N ALA A 33 4.39 -6.42 -2.91
CA ALA A 33 3.72 -7.19 -3.93
C ALA A 33 4.57 -7.28 -5.20
N LEU A 34 5.14 -6.16 -5.66
CA LEU A 34 6.03 -6.11 -6.82
C LEU A 34 7.26 -6.99 -6.63
N GLN A 35 7.88 -6.96 -5.44
CA GLN A 35 9.01 -7.84 -5.12
C GLN A 35 8.62 -9.32 -5.29
N GLY A 36 7.47 -9.73 -4.76
CA GLY A 36 6.96 -11.11 -4.90
C GLY A 36 6.66 -11.49 -6.34
N LEU A 37 6.00 -10.62 -7.10
CA LEU A 37 5.67 -10.85 -8.52
C LEU A 37 6.94 -11.03 -9.36
N LEU A 38 7.93 -10.15 -9.19
CA LEU A 38 9.21 -10.24 -9.92
C LEU A 38 9.99 -11.51 -9.55
N ALA A 39 10.01 -11.87 -8.27
CA ALA A 39 10.63 -13.13 -7.82
C ALA A 39 9.94 -14.37 -8.41
N ASN A 40 8.63 -14.29 -8.69
CA ASN A 40 7.85 -15.34 -9.32
C ASN A 40 7.93 -15.34 -10.86
N GLY A 41 8.79 -14.51 -11.46
CA GLY A 41 9.02 -14.48 -12.91
C GLY A 41 8.11 -13.55 -13.69
N HIS A 42 7.33 -12.68 -13.04
CA HIS A 42 6.67 -11.57 -13.74
C HIS A 42 7.73 -10.64 -14.33
N LYS A 43 7.41 -10.05 -15.48
CA LYS A 43 8.32 -9.11 -16.16
C LYS A 43 8.13 -7.70 -15.59
N PRO A 44 9.18 -6.88 -15.46
CA PRO A 44 9.05 -5.49 -15.00
C PRO A 44 8.39 -4.62 -16.09
N ASN A 45 7.06 -4.67 -16.16
CA ASN A 45 6.24 -3.96 -17.12
C ASN A 45 5.05 -3.27 -16.42
N GLU A 46 4.28 -2.50 -17.18
CA GLU A 46 3.13 -1.74 -16.69
C GLU A 46 2.11 -2.64 -15.96
N TRP A 47 1.74 -3.78 -16.56
CA TRP A 47 0.83 -4.75 -15.96
C TRP A 47 1.27 -5.25 -14.58
N THR A 48 2.56 -5.57 -14.42
CA THR A 48 3.10 -6.04 -13.14
C THR A 48 3.10 -4.94 -12.09
N ALA A 49 3.31 -3.69 -12.50
CA ALA A 49 3.17 -2.54 -11.60
C ALA A 49 1.71 -2.32 -11.18
N GLU A 50 0.77 -2.45 -12.11
CA GLU A 50 -0.67 -2.37 -11.83
C GLU A 50 -1.14 -3.47 -10.87
N GLU A 51 -0.75 -4.72 -11.10
CA GLU A 51 -1.03 -5.86 -10.22
C GLU A 51 -0.56 -5.60 -8.79
N ALA A 52 0.65 -5.05 -8.63
CA ALA A 52 1.19 -4.70 -7.33
C ALA A 52 0.32 -3.66 -6.59
N PHE A 53 -0.17 -2.63 -7.29
CA PHE A 53 -1.07 -1.63 -6.71
C PHE A 53 -2.46 -2.19 -6.40
N ILE A 54 -2.98 -3.12 -7.19
CA ILE A 54 -4.25 -3.81 -6.91
C ILE A 54 -4.15 -4.63 -5.62
N LEU A 55 -3.05 -5.38 -5.45
CA LEU A 55 -2.79 -6.13 -4.21
C LEU A 55 -2.66 -5.21 -3.00
N ALA A 56 -1.99 -4.06 -3.15
CA ALA A 56 -1.92 -3.03 -2.12
C ALA A 56 -3.30 -2.51 -1.70
N ASP A 57 -4.16 -2.24 -2.67
CA ASP A 57 -5.53 -1.79 -2.43
C ASP A 57 -6.36 -2.85 -1.68
N TYR A 58 -6.24 -4.13 -2.02
CA TYR A 58 -6.91 -5.22 -1.29
C TYR A 58 -6.47 -5.31 0.18
N MET A 59 -5.19 -5.11 0.46
CA MET A 59 -4.68 -5.10 1.85
C MET A 59 -5.26 -3.94 2.66
N LEU A 60 -5.37 -2.75 2.06
CA LEU A 60 -5.99 -1.59 2.70
C LEU A 60 -7.48 -1.81 2.96
N ASP A 61 -8.20 -2.38 2.00
CA ASP A 61 -9.62 -2.70 2.14
C ASP A 61 -9.84 -3.73 3.26
N LYS A 62 -9.03 -4.79 3.32
CA LYS A 62 -9.07 -5.77 4.43
C LYS A 62 -8.82 -5.12 5.79
N ARG A 63 -7.86 -4.19 5.88
CA ARG A 63 -7.61 -3.45 7.12
C ARG A 63 -8.81 -2.61 7.55
N LEU A 64 -9.55 -2.03 6.62
CA LEU A 64 -10.78 -1.30 6.92
C LEU A 64 -11.90 -2.23 7.41
N GLU A 65 -12.04 -3.40 6.80
CA GLU A 65 -13.01 -4.41 7.26
C GLU A 65 -12.74 -4.81 8.70
N GLU A 66 -11.49 -5.10 9.06
CA GLU A 66 -11.12 -5.49 10.43
C GLU A 66 -11.37 -4.36 11.44
N LYS A 67 -11.07 -3.11 11.09
CA LYS A 67 -11.38 -1.95 11.94
C LYS A 67 -12.88 -1.73 12.17
N LYS A 68 -13.75 -2.18 11.25
CA LYS A 68 -15.21 -2.08 11.44
C LYS A 68 -15.74 -3.16 12.38
N LYS A 69 -14.98 -4.25 12.61
CA LYS A 69 -15.36 -5.35 13.49
C LYS A 69 -14.93 -5.15 14.95
N SER A 70 -13.93 -4.30 15.19
CA SER A 70 -13.43 -3.90 16.52
C SER A 70 -14.25 -2.76 17.11
#